data_AF-A0A7K2QBZ9-F1
#
_entry.id   AF-A0A7K2QBZ9-F1
#
_cell.length_a   1.000
_cell.length_b   1.000
_cell.length_c   1.000
_cell.angle_alpha   90.00
_cell.angle_beta   90.00
_cell.angle_gamma   90.00
#
_symmetry.space_group_name_H-M   'P 1'
#
loop_
_entity.id
_entity.type
_entity.pdbx_description
1 polymer ?
#
loop_
_entity_poly.entity_id
_entity_poly.type
_entity_poly.pdbx_seq_one_letter_code
_entity_poly.pdbx_strand_id
1 'polypeptide(L)'
;MRTAVISLASGRHPHLLRQQDGLARSARAPDHYVIAAIGDPGIQTLTAGRQPSADVVALAPKDGRLPLAAARNAGAARALAAGADLLVFLDVDCIPGPTLLGG
;
A
#
# COMPACT_ATOMS: atom_id res chain seq x y z
N MET A 1 13.80 12.45 5.74
CA MET A 1 12.92 12.11 4.61
C MET A 1 11.97 11.02 5.06
N ARG A 2 10.68 11.34 5.15
CA ARG A 2 9.59 10.43 5.49
C ARG A 2 9.12 9.71 4.23
N THR A 3 9.27 8.39 4.17
CA THR A 3 8.98 7.57 3.00
C THR A 3 7.66 6.83 3.16
N ALA A 4 6.75 7.04 2.23
CA ALA A 4 5.49 6.30 2.15
C ALA A 4 5.53 5.27 1.03
N VAL A 5 5.10 4.03 1.33
CA VAL A 5 4.85 3.00 0.32
C VAL A 5 3.35 2.93 0.07
N ILE A 6 2.95 2.97 -1.20
CA ILE A 6 1.56 3.00 -1.63
C ILE A 6 1.29 1.81 -2.55
N SER A 7 0.32 0.98 -2.17
CA SER A 7 -0.08 -0.20 -2.95
C SER A 7 -1.57 -0.18 -3.26
N LEU A 8 -1.94 -0.69 -4.43
CA LEU A 8 -3.34 -0.79 -4.87
C LEU A 8 -3.75 -2.25 -4.83
N ALA A 9 -4.89 -2.57 -4.22
CA ALA A 9 -5.29 -3.97 -4.08
C ALA A 9 -6.80 -4.18 -4.28
N SER A 10 -7.13 -5.28 -4.94
CA SER A 10 -8.50 -5.80 -5.15
C SER A 10 -8.40 -7.30 -5.42
N GLY A 11 -8.90 -8.15 -4.51
CA GLY A 11 -8.94 -9.61 -4.66
C GLY A 11 -7.59 -10.33 -4.69
N ARG A 12 -6.47 -9.61 -4.44
CA ARG A 12 -5.10 -10.13 -4.53
C ARG A 12 -4.48 -10.40 -3.15
N HIS A 13 -5.30 -10.87 -2.21
CA HIS A 13 -4.93 -11.02 -0.79
C HIS A 13 -3.59 -11.74 -0.55
N PRO A 14 -3.28 -12.90 -1.17
CA PRO A 14 -2.00 -13.57 -0.92
C PRO A 14 -0.79 -12.79 -1.41
N HIS A 15 -0.94 -11.97 -2.46
CA HIS A 15 0.15 -11.13 -2.97
C HIS A 15 0.39 -9.95 -2.03
N LEU A 16 -0.70 -9.31 -1.59
CA LEU A 16 -0.65 -8.21 -0.61
C LEU A 16 0.03 -8.63 0.69
N LEU A 17 -0.31 -9.80 1.23
CA LEU A 17 0.33 -10.34 2.43
C LEU A 17 1.84 -10.57 2.24
N ARG A 18 2.24 -11.17 1.11
CA ARG A 18 3.66 -11.42 0.80
C ARG A 18 4.45 -10.13 0.59
N GLN A 19 3.84 -9.13 -0.03
CA GLN A 19 4.44 -7.81 -0.16
C GLN A 19 4.64 -7.17 1.22
N GLN A 20 3.61 -7.19 2.07
CA GLN A 20 3.70 -6.67 3.43
C GLN A 20 4.80 -7.38 4.24
N ASP A 21 4.94 -8.70 4.08
CA ASP A 21 6.04 -9.46 4.69
C ASP A 21 7.42 -9.04 4.12
N GLY A 22 7.49 -8.71 2.82
CA GLY A 22 8.70 -8.15 2.22
C GLY A 22 9.07 -6.78 2.79
N LEU A 23 8.06 -5.91 3.00
CA LEU A 23 8.25 -4.62 3.65
C LEU A 23 8.71 -4.77 5.09
N ALA A 24 8.17 -5.74 5.84
CA ALA A 24 8.58 -6.03 7.21
C ALA A 24 10.04 -6.53 7.31
N ARG A 25 10.55 -7.18 6.26
CA ARG A 25 11.95 -7.63 6.16
C ARG A 25 12.88 -6.60 5.51
N SER A 26 12.38 -5.43 5.13
CA SER A 26 13.22 -4.38 4.55
C SER A 26 14.20 -3.84 5.60
N ALA A 27 15.42 -3.53 5.19
CA ALA A 27 16.46 -2.99 6.08
C ALA A 27 16.02 -1.66 6.73
N ARG A 28 15.18 -0.91 6.01
CA ARG A 28 14.42 0.22 6.53
C ARG A 28 12.93 -0.04 6.33
N ALA A 29 12.15 0.09 7.39
CA ALA A 29 10.69 0.06 7.30
C ALA A 29 10.16 1.35 6.65
N PRO A 30 9.04 1.30 5.90
CA PRO A 30 8.36 2.51 5.47
C PRO A 30 7.81 3.27 6.69
N ASP A 31 7.89 4.60 6.66
CA ASP A 31 7.29 5.45 7.70
C ASP A 31 5.76 5.48 7.59
N HIS A 32 5.23 5.11 6.43
CA HIS A 32 3.80 5.00 6.14
C HIS A 32 3.58 3.93 5.10
N TYR A 33 2.69 2.98 5.39
CA TYR A 33 2.23 2.01 4.40
C TYR A 33 0.75 2.26 4.10
N VAL A 34 0.45 2.69 2.88
CA VAL A 34 -0.91 3.01 2.42
C VAL A 34 -1.38 1.92 1.46
N ILE A 35 -2.58 1.39 1.71
CA ILE A 35 -3.23 0.45 0.80
C ILE A 35 -4.50 1.09 0.26
N ALA A 36 -4.52 1.39 -1.04
CA ALA A 36 -5.74 1.78 -1.74
C ALA A 36 -6.53 0.50 -2.11
N ALA A 37 -7.51 0.16 -1.28
CA ALA A 37 -8.38 -1.00 -1.44
C ALA A 37 -9.55 -0.65 -2.37
N ILE A 38 -9.64 -1.31 -3.52
CA ILE A 38 -10.66 -1.02 -4.55
C ILE A 38 -11.73 -2.11 -4.52
N GLY A 39 -12.93 -1.79 -4.06
CA GLY A 39 -14.07 -2.73 -4.03
C GLY A 39 -13.83 -3.97 -3.15
N ASP A 40 -12.91 -3.89 -2.19
CA ASP A 40 -12.45 -5.03 -1.41
C ASP A 40 -12.35 -4.65 0.09
N PRO A 41 -13.48 -4.66 0.82
CA PRO A 41 -13.50 -4.31 2.24
C PRO A 41 -12.76 -5.34 3.12
N GLY A 42 -12.53 -6.55 2.62
CA GLY A 42 -11.83 -7.61 3.34
C GLY A 42 -10.36 -7.27 3.64
N ILE A 43 -9.76 -6.38 2.85
CA ILE A 43 -8.37 -5.94 3.03
C ILE A 43 -8.13 -5.35 4.42
N GLN A 44 -9.07 -4.57 4.97
CA GLN A 44 -8.88 -3.96 6.29
C GLN A 44 -8.72 -5.00 7.39
N THR A 45 -9.58 -6.03 7.40
CA THR A 45 -9.48 -7.15 8.34
C THR A 45 -8.24 -7.99 8.06
N LEU A 46 -7.93 -8.23 6.79
CA LEU A 46 -6.78 -9.05 6.36
C LEU A 46 -5.44 -8.49 6.85
N THR A 47 -5.28 -7.16 6.82
CA THR A 47 -4.02 -6.50 7.20
C THR A 47 -3.98 -6.07 8.67
N ALA A 48 -5.06 -6.24 9.42
CA ALA A 48 -5.13 -5.86 10.82
C ALA A 48 -4.10 -6.61 11.67
N GLY A 49 -3.38 -5.89 12.54
CA GLY A 49 -2.37 -6.45 13.44
C GLY A 49 -1.06 -6.89 12.77
N ARG A 50 -0.92 -6.72 11.44
CA ARG A 50 0.29 -7.04 10.69
C ARG A 50 1.27 -5.88 10.66
N GLN A 51 2.54 -6.17 10.39
CA GLN A 51 3.59 -5.18 10.21
C GLN A 51 4.13 -5.19 8.76
N PRO A 52 4.47 -4.02 8.18
CA PRO A 52 4.16 -2.69 8.70
C PRO A 52 2.65 -2.44 8.78
N SER A 53 2.20 -1.68 9.78
CA SER A 53 0.78 -1.33 9.94
C SER A 53 0.27 -0.63 8.68
N ALA A 54 -0.87 -1.09 8.16
CA ALA A 54 -1.45 -0.56 6.93
C ALA A 54 -2.52 0.50 7.22
N ASP A 55 -2.39 1.65 6.56
CA ASP A 55 -3.43 2.68 6.46
C ASP A 55 -4.26 2.41 5.20
N VAL A 56 -5.45 1.85 5.39
CA VAL A 56 -6.30 1.39 4.28
C VAL A 56 -7.23 2.52 3.84
N VAL A 57 -7.15 2.88 2.56
CA VAL A 57 -8.05 3.82 1.89
C VAL A 57 -9.01 3.01 1.02
N ALA A 58 -10.30 3.00 1.36
CA ALA A 58 -11.32 2.31 0.59
C ALA A 58 -11.79 3.16 -0.61
N LEU A 59 -11.89 2.53 -1.77
CA LEU A 59 -12.46 3.09 -2.99
C LEU A 59 -13.49 2.15 -3.58
N ALA A 60 -14.57 2.70 -4.15
CA ALA A 60 -15.51 1.92 -4.93
C ALA A 60 -14.98 1.67 -6.36
N PRO A 61 -15.33 0.54 -6.99
CA PRO A 61 -15.21 0.39 -8.44
C PRO A 61 -16.02 1.48 -9.16
N LYS A 62 -15.59 1.86 -10.36
CA LYS A 62 -16.29 2.84 -11.20
C LYS A 62 -16.71 2.16 -12.49
N ASP A 63 -18.01 2.17 -12.79
CA ASP A 63 -18.59 1.58 -14.00
C ASP A 63 -18.16 0.11 -14.22
N GLY A 64 -18.12 -0.68 -13.14
CA GLY A 64 -17.69 -2.08 -13.16
C GLY A 64 -16.19 -2.29 -13.35
N ARG A 65 -15.38 -1.22 -13.33
CA ARG A 65 -13.92 -1.26 -13.55
C ARG A 65 -13.17 -0.78 -12.31
N LEU A 66 -11.92 -1.21 -12.17
CA LEU A 66 -11.02 -0.73 -11.13
C LEU A 66 -10.45 0.65 -11.54
N PRO A 67 -10.75 1.75 -10.81
CA PRO A 67 -10.26 3.08 -11.17
C PRO A 67 -8.81 3.30 -10.68
N LEU A 68 -7.86 2.60 -11.31
CA LEU A 68 -6.46 2.55 -10.86
C LEU A 68 -5.81 3.92 -10.68
N ALA A 69 -6.05 4.87 -11.61
CA ALA A 69 -5.52 6.22 -11.50
C ALA A 69 -6.08 6.98 -10.29
N ALA A 70 -7.39 6.88 -10.04
CA ALA A 70 -8.01 7.51 -8.88
C ALA A 70 -7.51 6.89 -7.57
N ALA A 71 -7.33 5.58 -7.54
CA ALA A 71 -6.79 4.87 -6.38
C ALA A 71 -5.32 5.25 -6.09
N ARG A 72 -4.49 5.44 -7.14
CA ARG A 72 -3.11 5.95 -6.98
C ARG A 72 -3.12 7.34 -6.38
N ASN A 73 -3.96 8.24 -6.92
CA ASN A 73 -4.07 9.61 -6.44
C ASN A 73 -4.60 9.67 -5.00
N ALA A 74 -5.57 8.82 -4.64
CA ALA A 74 -6.08 8.75 -3.27
C ALA A 74 -5.00 8.29 -2.29
N GLY A 75 -4.23 7.25 -2.64
CA GLY A 75 -3.10 6.79 -1.84
C GLY A 75 -2.01 7.85 -1.68
N ALA A 76 -1.67 8.55 -2.77
CA ALA A 76 -0.72 9.66 -2.75
C ALA A 76 -1.18 10.81 -1.87
N ALA A 77 -2.43 11.25 -2.04
CA ALA A 77 -3.02 12.31 -1.23
C ALA A 77 -3.02 11.95 0.27
N ARG A 78 -3.33 10.70 0.60
CA ARG A 78 -3.29 10.20 1.97
C ARG A 78 -1.88 10.23 2.57
N ALA A 79 -0.88 9.79 1.81
CA ALA A 79 0.53 9.82 2.21
C ALA A 79 1.05 11.25 2.39
N LEU A 80 0.72 12.15 1.46
CA LEU A 80 1.11 13.56 1.51
C LEU A 80 0.47 14.29 2.69
N ALA A 81 -0.81 14.03 2.96
CA ALA A 81 -1.50 14.59 4.12
C ALA A 81 -0.87 14.14 5.47
N ALA A 82 -0.17 13.00 5.47
CA ALA A 82 0.60 12.51 6.60
C ALA A 82 2.08 13.00 6.61
N GLY A 83 2.46 13.90 5.70
CA GLY A 83 3.78 14.52 5.65
C GLY A 83 4.87 13.68 4.98
N ALA A 84 4.51 12.77 4.05
CA ALA A 84 5.51 12.04 3.28
C ALA A 84 6.31 12.96 2.34
N ASP A 85 7.63 12.81 2.33
CA ASP A 85 8.56 13.50 1.43
C ASP A 85 8.83 12.67 0.15
N LEU A 86 8.86 11.34 0.29
CA LEU A 86 9.06 10.39 -0.80
C LEU A 86 7.87 9.45 -0.89
N LEU A 87 7.32 9.30 -2.10
CA LEU A 87 6.25 8.36 -2.41
C LEU A 87 6.80 7.21 -3.26
N VAL A 88 6.68 5.99 -2.77
CA VAL A 88 7.07 4.77 -3.48
C VAL A 88 5.81 4.00 -3.83
N PHE A 89 5.51 3.87 -5.11
CA PHE A 89 4.38 3.08 -5.59
C PHE A 89 4.84 1.66 -5.89
N LEU A 90 4.16 0.66 -5.29
CA LEU A 90 4.40 -0.74 -5.57
C LEU A 90 3.10 -1.41 -6.03
N ASP A 91 3.17 -2.13 -7.14
CA ASP A 91 2.09 -3.03 -7.53
C ASP A 91 1.98 -4.16 -6.50
N VAL A 92 0.77 -4.65 -6.24
CA VAL A 92 0.48 -5.61 -5.14
C VAL A 92 1.24 -6.94 -5.25
N ASP A 93 1.71 -7.29 -6.44
CA ASP A 93 2.50 -8.48 -6.74
C ASP A 93 4.02 -8.27 -6.71
N CYS A 94 4.48 -7.04 -6.42
CA CYS A 94 5.89 -6.76 -6.17
C CYS A 94 6.28 -7.10 -4.72
N ILE A 95 7.29 -7.95 -4.55
CA ILE A 95 7.94 -8.20 -3.26
C ILE A 95 9.20 -7.33 -3.19
N PRO A 96 9.29 -6.34 -2.29
CA PRO A 96 10.44 -5.47 -2.21
C PRO A 96 11.68 -6.24 -1.69
N GLY A 97 12.82 -6.00 -2.33
CA GLY A 97 14.11 -6.44 -1.82
C GLY A 97 14.53 -5.65 -0.57
N PRO A 98 15.46 -6.16 0.25
CA PRO A 98 15.76 -5.59 1.56
C PRO A 98 16.31 -4.15 1.51
N THR A 99 16.91 -3.74 0.39
CA THR A 99 17.53 -2.43 0.23
C THR A 99 16.67 -1.40 -0.50
N LEU A 100 15.46 -1.74 -0.96
CA LEU A 100 14.61 -0.84 -1.75
C LEU A 100 14.39 0.52 -1.08
N LEU A 101 14.17 0.53 0.23
CA LEU A 101 13.87 1.74 1.01
C LEU A 101 15.10 2.34 1.72
N GLY A 102 16.27 1.69 1.62
CA GLY A 102 17.48 2.03 2.37
C GLY A 102 18.64 2.56 1.53
N GLY A 103 18.38 2.98 0.29
CA GLY A 103 19.34 3.66 -0.58
C GLY A 103 19.49 5.14 -0.25
#